data_AF-A0A0C2SSI7-F1
#
_entry.id   AF-A0A0C2SSI7-F1
#
_cell.length_a   1.000
_cell.length_b   1.000
_cell.length_c   1.000
_cell.angle_alpha   90.00
_cell.angle_beta   90.00
_cell.angle_gamma   90.00
#
_symmetry.space_group_name_H-M   'P 1'
#
loop_
_entity.id
_entity.type
_entity.pdbx_description
1 polymer ?
#
loop_
_entity_poly.entity_id
_entity_poly.type
_entity_poly.pdbx_seq_one_letter_code
_entity_poly.pdbx_strand_id
1 'polypeptide(L)'
;LSDALRFIGKFYERIKRSALHTYYSALPFTPSDSLLYRRYIKDAVDNVCSIEGGAEKWDTVVANTSHGDGVNIIKFSLASTLFVSCSQNRLKIWDALYNVKTDSFMSTLPFQATSIAFSPDCTRLAVGAFDGNMRLLDIRGINASEPPSKRNTTAVAALALSRDCSRLACGFWDGTVELW
;
A
#
# COMPACT_ATOMS: atom_id res chain seq x y z
N LEU A 1 -13.10 -0.13 15.86
CA LEU A 1 -12.64 0.30 14.51
C LEU A 1 -13.70 0.13 13.41
N SER A 2 -14.44 -0.99 13.35
CA SER A 2 -15.54 -1.23 12.37
C SER A 2 -16.55 -0.09 12.25
N ASP A 3 -16.96 0.50 13.37
CA ASP A 3 -18.03 1.50 13.37
C ASP A 3 -17.59 2.87 12.85
N ALA A 4 -16.32 3.26 13.04
CA ALA A 4 -15.80 4.51 12.49
C ALA A 4 -15.77 4.48 10.95
N LEU A 5 -15.37 3.35 10.36
CA LEU A 5 -15.37 3.17 8.91
C LEU A 5 -16.78 3.10 8.33
N ARG A 6 -17.70 2.40 9.02
CA ARG A 6 -19.13 2.41 8.67
C ARG A 6 -19.71 3.82 8.75
N PHE A 7 -19.32 4.60 9.76
CA PHE A 7 -19.75 5.97 9.93
C PHE A 7 -19.24 6.88 8.81
N ILE A 8 -17.93 6.87 8.54
CA ILE A 8 -17.33 7.70 7.49
C ILE A 8 -17.91 7.33 6.12
N GLY A 9 -18.01 6.04 5.80
CA GLY A 9 -18.60 5.58 4.54
C GLY A 9 -20.08 5.98 4.41
N LYS A 10 -20.87 5.80 5.47
CA LYS A 10 -22.31 6.14 5.48
C LYS A 10 -22.56 7.65 5.37
N PHE A 11 -21.69 8.47 5.93
CA PHE A 11 -21.86 9.93 5.98
C PHE A 11 -20.91 10.70 5.07
N TYR A 12 -20.22 10.03 4.15
CA TYR A 12 -19.19 10.63 3.27
C TYR A 12 -19.69 11.89 2.56
N GLU A 13 -20.87 11.86 1.94
CA GLU A 13 -21.43 13.02 1.23
C GLU A 13 -21.73 14.21 2.17
N ARG A 14 -22.11 13.96 3.43
CA ARG A 14 -22.27 15.02 4.44
C ARG A 14 -20.92 15.55 4.88
N ILE A 15 -19.95 14.68 5.17
CA ILE A 15 -18.60 15.07 5.56
C ILE A 15 -17.94 15.90 4.45
N LYS A 16 -18.10 15.50 3.19
CA LYS A 16 -17.59 16.22 2.02
C LYS A 16 -18.21 17.60 1.86
N ARG A 17 -19.52 17.75 2.08
CA ARG A 17 -20.20 19.06 2.04
C ARG A 17 -19.83 19.95 3.22
N SER A 18 -19.59 19.35 4.38
CA SER A 18 -19.15 20.03 5.60
C SER A 18 -17.61 20.03 5.76
N ALA A 19 -16.86 19.81 4.67
CA ALA A 19 -15.41 19.64 4.73
C ALA A 19 -14.73 20.83 5.43
N LEU A 20 -15.25 22.04 5.21
CA LEU A 20 -14.76 23.27 5.84
C LEU A 20 -14.75 23.17 7.38
N HIS A 21 -15.82 22.63 7.97
CA HIS A 21 -15.91 22.44 9.43
C HIS A 21 -14.90 21.40 9.92
N THR A 22 -14.68 20.32 9.16
CA THR A 22 -13.68 19.29 9.48
C THR A 22 -12.25 19.84 9.38
N TYR A 23 -11.99 20.72 8.39
CA TYR A 23 -10.72 21.40 8.27
C TYR A 23 -10.48 22.35 9.44
N TYR A 24 -11.45 23.21 9.78
CA TYR A 24 -11.30 24.14 10.89
C TYR A 24 -11.15 23.47 12.25
N SER A 25 -11.74 22.29 12.46
CA SER A 25 -11.58 21.55 13.72
C SER A 25 -10.25 20.80 13.81
N ALA A 26 -9.66 20.38 12.69
CA ALA A 26 -8.40 19.62 12.67
C ALA A 26 -7.15 20.48 12.47
N LEU A 27 -7.27 21.62 11.78
CA LEU A 27 -6.16 22.52 11.46
C LEU A 27 -5.34 22.97 12.67
N PRO A 28 -5.95 23.33 13.82
CA PRO A 28 -5.20 23.72 15.03
C PRO A 28 -4.27 22.62 15.58
N PHE A 29 -4.54 21.36 15.25
CA PHE A 29 -3.75 20.20 15.67
C PHE A 29 -2.67 19.80 14.65
N THR A 30 -2.62 20.46 13.48
CA THR A 30 -1.58 20.19 12.50
C THR A 30 -0.25 20.82 12.93
N PRO A 31 0.89 20.20 12.58
CA PRO A 31 2.18 20.72 13.00
C PRO A 31 2.46 22.12 12.47
N SER A 32 3.06 22.95 13.30
CA SER A 32 3.24 24.38 13.02
C SER A 32 4.18 24.67 11.84
N ASP A 33 5.11 23.77 11.52
CA ASP A 33 5.96 23.88 10.31
C ASP A 33 5.27 23.44 9.03
N SER A 34 4.09 22.83 9.10
CA SER A 34 3.39 22.38 7.91
C SER A 34 2.88 23.57 7.07
N LEU A 35 2.95 23.44 5.74
CA LEU A 35 2.41 24.44 4.81
C LEU A 35 0.91 24.68 5.03
N LEU A 36 0.17 23.66 5.44
CA LEU A 36 -1.25 23.74 5.78
C LEU A 36 -1.48 24.68 6.96
N TYR A 37 -0.78 24.47 8.07
CA TYR A 37 -0.88 25.30 9.25
C TYR A 37 -0.53 26.75 8.93
N ARG A 38 0.65 26.99 8.35
CA ARG A 38 1.14 28.35 8.07
C ARG A 38 0.25 29.15 7.13
N ARG A 39 -0.40 28.48 6.17
CA ARG A 39 -1.23 29.15 5.16
C ARG A 39 -2.63 29.47 5.65
N TYR A 40 -3.23 28.59 6.45
CA TYR A 40 -4.67 28.68 6.75
C TYR A 40 -4.99 28.96 8.21
N ILE A 41 -4.04 28.84 9.15
CA ILE A 41 -4.35 29.04 10.58
C ILE A 41 -4.88 30.45 10.84
N LYS A 42 -4.33 31.47 10.15
CA LYS A 42 -4.75 32.88 10.30
C LYS A 42 -6.22 33.11 9.98
N ASP A 43 -6.75 32.41 8.99
CA ASP A 43 -8.16 32.50 8.58
C ASP A 43 -9.08 31.69 9.53
N ALA A 44 -8.51 30.82 10.35
CA ALA A 44 -9.20 29.95 11.30
C ALA A 44 -9.24 30.49 12.74
N VAL A 45 -8.34 31.41 13.10
CA VAL A 45 -8.17 31.91 14.48
C VAL A 45 -9.42 32.64 15.00
N ASP A 46 -10.19 33.29 14.12
CA ASP A 46 -11.36 34.08 14.54
C ASP A 46 -12.49 33.24 15.16
N ASN A 47 -12.46 31.90 15.03
CA ASN A 47 -13.56 31.02 15.44
C ASN A 47 -13.16 29.86 16.38
N VAL A 48 -11.89 29.69 16.77
CA VAL A 48 -11.44 28.52 17.56
C VAL A 48 -10.43 28.92 18.65
N CYS A 49 -10.57 28.34 19.84
CA CYS A 49 -9.59 28.47 20.93
C CYS A 49 -8.18 28.11 20.45
N SER A 50 -7.20 28.97 20.75
CA SER A 50 -5.79 28.71 20.46
C SER A 50 -5.29 27.48 21.22
N ILE A 51 -4.67 26.54 20.51
CA ILE A 51 -4.01 25.38 21.11
C ILE A 51 -2.54 25.76 21.36
N GLU A 52 -2.13 25.78 22.62
CA GLU A 52 -0.71 25.91 23.00
C GLU A 52 -0.06 24.53 23.09
N GLY A 53 1.16 24.38 22.54
CA GLY A 53 1.96 23.16 22.67
C GLY A 53 1.76 22.08 21.58
N GLY A 54 1.24 22.43 20.41
CA GLY A 54 1.17 21.51 19.25
C GLY A 54 2.55 21.09 18.71
N ALA A 55 2.62 19.95 18.02
CA ALA A 55 3.86 19.45 17.44
C ALA A 55 4.45 20.43 16.40
N GLU A 56 5.77 20.58 16.33
CA GLU A 56 6.39 21.43 15.28
C GLU A 56 6.42 20.73 13.93
N LYS A 57 6.73 19.42 13.92
CA LYS A 57 6.84 18.60 12.71
C LYS A 57 5.97 17.37 12.80
N TRP A 58 5.57 16.85 11.64
CA TRP A 58 4.97 15.52 11.57
C TRP A 58 5.99 14.47 12.02
N ASP A 59 5.50 13.40 12.65
CA ASP A 59 6.31 12.22 12.92
C ASP A 59 6.93 11.72 11.59
N THR A 60 8.25 11.59 11.56
CA THR A 60 8.97 11.16 10.35
C THR A 60 8.79 9.67 10.05
N VAL A 61 8.51 8.88 11.09
CA VAL A 61 8.21 7.45 10.97
C VAL A 61 6.73 7.23 11.21
N VAL A 62 6.04 6.84 10.15
CA VAL A 62 4.59 6.63 10.06
C VAL A 62 4.22 5.23 10.60
N ALA A 63 5.04 4.22 10.31
CA ALA A 63 4.84 2.86 10.82
C ALA A 63 6.18 2.13 10.94
N ASN A 64 6.31 1.28 11.95
CA ASN A 64 7.44 0.38 12.12
C ASN A 64 6.93 -1.06 12.07
N THR A 65 7.37 -1.82 11.08
CA THR A 65 6.93 -3.20 10.86
C THR A 65 8.13 -4.12 10.71
N SER A 66 8.03 -5.36 11.19
CA SER A 66 9.10 -6.34 11.16
C SER A 66 8.73 -7.58 10.35
N HIS A 67 9.69 -8.07 9.57
CA HIS A 67 9.62 -9.40 8.96
C HIS A 67 10.29 -10.47 9.82
N GLY A 68 11.22 -10.07 10.71
CA GLY A 68 12.06 -10.97 11.51
C GLY A 68 13.32 -11.44 10.78
N ASP A 69 13.42 -11.16 9.48
CA ASP A 69 14.51 -11.47 8.56
C ASP A 69 14.75 -10.27 7.60
N GLY A 70 15.79 -10.37 6.78
CA GLY A 70 16.15 -9.33 5.81
C GLY A 70 15.10 -9.18 4.72
N VAL A 71 14.63 -7.95 4.50
CA VAL A 71 13.71 -7.60 3.41
C VAL A 71 14.54 -7.25 2.18
N ASN A 72 14.31 -7.97 1.08
CA ASN A 72 15.06 -7.80 -0.15
C ASN A 72 14.31 -6.97 -1.20
N ILE A 73 12.98 -6.93 -1.15
CA ILE A 73 12.15 -6.25 -2.15
C ILE A 73 11.06 -5.45 -1.44
N ILE A 74 10.88 -4.19 -1.84
CA ILE A 74 9.76 -3.34 -1.43
C ILE A 74 9.17 -2.67 -2.68
N LYS A 75 7.85 -2.74 -2.85
CA LYS A 75 7.12 -2.13 -3.97
C LYS A 75 5.79 -1.53 -3.50
N PHE A 76 5.50 -0.32 -3.95
CA PHE A 76 4.18 0.30 -3.78
C PHE A 76 3.25 -0.06 -4.95
N SER A 77 1.95 -0.09 -4.68
CA SER A 77 0.92 -0.08 -5.72
C SER A 77 0.89 1.27 -6.44
N LEU A 78 0.34 1.31 -7.65
CA LEU A 78 0.30 2.54 -8.45
C LEU A 78 -0.49 3.66 -7.76
N ALA A 79 -1.57 3.29 -7.07
CA ALA A 79 -2.38 4.23 -6.30
C ALA A 79 -1.77 4.58 -4.92
N SER A 80 -0.60 4.01 -4.57
CA SER A 80 0.04 4.14 -3.25
C SER A 80 -0.88 3.78 -2.08
N THR A 81 -1.88 2.94 -2.34
CA THR A 81 -2.83 2.45 -1.33
C THR A 81 -2.33 1.20 -0.64
N LEU A 82 -1.43 0.46 -1.28
CA LEU A 82 -0.85 -0.77 -0.78
C LEU A 82 0.65 -0.74 -1.00
N PHE A 83 1.37 -1.46 -0.15
CA PHE A 83 2.74 -1.82 -0.46
C PHE A 83 2.99 -3.28 -0.11
N VAL A 84 3.97 -3.85 -0.77
CA VAL A 84 4.38 -5.23 -0.60
C VAL A 84 5.85 -5.24 -0.25
N SER A 85 6.18 -6.05 0.74
CA SER A 85 7.56 -6.33 1.12
C SER A 85 7.81 -7.83 1.09
N CYS A 86 8.95 -8.23 0.55
CA CYS A 86 9.35 -9.61 0.48
C CYS A 86 10.64 -9.83 1.25
N SER A 87 10.61 -10.78 2.17
CA SER A 87 11.79 -11.36 2.79
C SER A 87 12.16 -12.68 2.14
N GLN A 88 13.16 -13.38 2.68
CA GLN A 88 13.64 -14.64 2.13
C GLN A 88 12.54 -15.70 2.01
N ASN A 89 11.61 -15.75 2.95
CA ASN A 89 10.60 -16.82 3.00
C ASN A 89 9.16 -16.32 2.96
N ARG A 90 8.96 -15.01 3.04
CA ARG A 90 7.64 -14.42 3.27
C ARG A 90 7.45 -13.16 2.46
N LEU A 91 6.36 -13.11 1.73
CA LEU A 91 5.82 -11.87 1.21
C LEU A 91 4.72 -11.38 2.13
N LYS A 92 4.80 -10.12 2.54
CA LYS A 92 3.77 -9.43 3.31
C LYS A 92 3.14 -8.34 2.47
N ILE A 93 1.81 -8.26 2.54
CA ILE A 93 1.02 -7.21 1.91
C ILE A 93 0.53 -6.26 3.00
N TRP A 94 0.65 -4.98 2.71
CA TRP A 94 0.33 -3.92 3.66
C TRP A 94 -0.60 -2.89 3.03
N ASP A 95 -1.49 -2.37 3.86
CA ASP A 95 -2.29 -1.20 3.54
C ASP A 95 -1.52 0.08 3.89
N ALA A 96 -1.25 0.90 2.87
CA ALA A 96 -0.51 2.14 2.98
C ALA A 96 -1.39 3.34 3.37
N LEU A 97 -2.73 3.20 3.28
CA LEU A 97 -3.66 4.27 3.65
C LEU A 97 -3.81 4.41 5.17
N TYR A 98 -3.54 3.34 5.92
CA TYR A 98 -3.68 3.34 7.37
C TYR A 98 -2.37 3.71 8.06
N ASN A 99 -2.33 4.94 8.54
CA ASN A 99 -1.28 5.43 9.41
C ASN A 99 -1.84 5.65 10.82
N VAL A 100 -1.80 4.63 11.69
CA VAL A 100 -1.59 4.82 13.13
C VAL A 100 -1.02 3.52 13.71
N LYS A 101 0.30 3.45 13.82
CA LYS A 101 1.10 2.63 14.76
C LYS A 101 0.94 1.10 14.87
N THR A 102 -0.03 0.37 14.30
CA THR A 102 0.01 -1.10 14.55
C THR A 102 -0.67 -2.09 13.60
N ASP A 103 -1.53 -1.72 12.63
CA ASP A 103 -2.26 -2.78 11.91
C ASP A 103 -2.52 -2.47 10.43
N SER A 104 -1.44 -2.21 9.69
CA SER A 104 -1.46 -2.15 8.22
C SER A 104 -1.32 -3.53 7.57
N PHE A 105 -1.23 -4.61 8.34
CA PHE A 105 -0.94 -5.94 7.82
C PHE A 105 -2.18 -6.62 7.25
N MET A 106 -2.14 -6.99 5.97
CA MET A 106 -3.25 -7.68 5.32
C MET A 106 -3.06 -9.19 5.26
N SER A 107 -1.88 -9.64 4.82
CA SER A 107 -1.63 -11.06 4.58
C SER A 107 -0.14 -11.38 4.50
N THR A 108 0.22 -12.61 4.86
CA THR A 108 1.54 -13.20 4.64
C THR A 108 1.38 -14.41 3.74
N LEU A 109 2.22 -14.50 2.71
CA LEU A 109 2.29 -15.64 1.83
C LEU A 109 3.66 -16.34 1.99
N PRO A 110 3.69 -17.67 2.19
CA PRO A 110 4.91 -18.43 2.41
C PRO A 110 5.58 -18.75 1.07
N PHE A 111 6.19 -17.74 0.45
CA PHE A 111 6.98 -17.93 -0.76
C PHE A 111 8.18 -16.99 -0.78
N GLN A 112 9.20 -17.41 -1.52
CA GLN A 112 10.39 -16.61 -1.81
C GLN A 112 10.21 -15.94 -3.18
N ALA A 113 9.94 -14.63 -3.20
CA ALA A 113 9.85 -13.91 -4.48
C ALA A 113 11.19 -13.34 -4.92
N THR A 114 11.45 -13.51 -6.21
CA THR A 114 12.51 -12.84 -6.95
C THR A 114 12.01 -11.57 -7.62
N SER A 115 10.72 -11.52 -7.98
CA SER A 115 10.13 -10.42 -8.74
C SER A 115 8.65 -10.26 -8.41
N ILE A 116 8.17 -9.01 -8.50
CA ILE A 116 6.80 -8.64 -8.14
C ILE A 116 6.31 -7.56 -9.11
N ALA A 117 5.07 -7.68 -9.57
CA ALA A 117 4.40 -6.66 -10.38
C ALA A 117 2.96 -6.45 -9.92
N PHE A 118 2.58 -5.20 -9.67
CA PHE A 118 1.19 -4.84 -9.40
C PHE A 118 0.41 -4.67 -10.70
N SER A 119 -0.86 -5.04 -10.67
CA SER A 119 -1.79 -4.61 -11.69
C SER A 119 -2.05 -3.09 -11.57
N PRO A 120 -2.25 -2.38 -12.67
CA PRO A 120 -2.52 -0.93 -12.61
C PRO A 120 -3.81 -0.56 -11.88
N ASP A 121 -4.81 -1.44 -11.88
CA ASP A 121 -6.04 -1.28 -11.11
C ASP A 121 -5.89 -1.61 -9.60
N CYS A 122 -4.68 -2.00 -9.17
CA CYS A 122 -4.33 -2.37 -7.80
C CYS A 122 -5.16 -3.55 -7.23
N THR A 123 -5.77 -4.37 -8.08
CA THR A 123 -6.56 -5.54 -7.64
C THR A 123 -5.77 -6.84 -7.65
N ARG A 124 -4.70 -6.93 -8.44
CA ARG A 124 -3.89 -8.14 -8.61
C ARG A 124 -2.40 -7.88 -8.37
N LEU A 125 -1.72 -8.93 -7.92
CA LEU A 125 -0.29 -8.96 -7.71
C LEU A 125 0.28 -10.19 -8.41
N ALA A 126 1.17 -9.98 -9.38
CA ALA A 126 1.96 -11.06 -9.95
C ALA A 126 3.26 -11.20 -9.15
N VAL A 127 3.60 -12.44 -8.83
CA VAL A 127 4.75 -12.80 -8.02
C VAL A 127 5.51 -13.91 -8.73
N GLY A 128 6.82 -13.74 -8.89
CA GLY A 128 7.71 -14.73 -9.49
C GLY A 128 8.66 -15.27 -8.43
N ALA A 129 8.91 -16.58 -8.48
CA ALA A 129 9.74 -17.30 -7.54
C ALA A 129 11.05 -17.82 -8.18
N PHE A 130 11.98 -18.26 -7.32
CA PHE A 130 13.27 -18.81 -7.73
C PHE A 130 13.17 -20.16 -8.47
N ASP A 131 12.13 -20.94 -8.18
CA ASP A 131 11.86 -22.24 -8.80
C ASP A 131 11.20 -22.12 -10.19
N GLY A 132 10.98 -20.90 -10.67
CA GLY A 132 10.31 -20.61 -11.94
C GLY A 132 8.80 -20.54 -11.80
N ASN A 133 8.24 -20.82 -10.61
CA ASN A 133 6.82 -20.68 -10.38
C ASN A 133 6.42 -19.21 -10.36
N MET A 134 5.26 -18.94 -10.93
CA MET A 134 4.60 -17.65 -10.83
C MET A 134 3.28 -17.83 -10.11
N ARG A 135 2.82 -16.78 -9.44
CA ARG A 135 1.50 -16.72 -8.84
C ARG A 135 0.86 -15.38 -9.15
N LEU A 136 -0.39 -15.42 -9.57
CA LEU A 136 -1.23 -14.25 -9.68
C LEU A 136 -2.17 -14.25 -8.48
N LEU A 137 -2.02 -13.26 -7.62
CA LEU A 137 -2.84 -13.08 -6.43
C LEU A 137 -3.91 -12.02 -6.70
N ASP A 138 -5.17 -12.36 -6.43
CA ASP A 138 -6.23 -11.38 -6.25
C ASP A 138 -6.17 -10.83 -4.83
N ILE A 139 -5.85 -9.55 -4.70
CA ILE A 139 -5.68 -8.87 -3.40
C ILE A 139 -7.02 -8.73 -2.68
N ARG A 140 -8.15 -8.63 -3.40
CA ARG A 140 -9.48 -8.46 -2.79
C ARG A 140 -9.99 -9.74 -2.12
N GLY A 141 -9.64 -10.89 -2.70
CA GLY A 141 -10.05 -12.20 -2.19
C GLY A 141 -8.96 -12.96 -1.44
N ILE A 142 -7.70 -12.50 -1.51
CA ILE A 142 -6.50 -13.26 -1.10
C ILE A 142 -6.52 -14.66 -1.76
N ASN A 143 -6.93 -14.71 -3.02
CA ASN A 143 -6.96 -15.94 -3.80
C ASN A 143 -5.76 -15.94 -4.73
N ALA A 144 -4.93 -16.99 -4.63
CA ALA A 144 -3.81 -17.19 -5.53
C ALA A 144 -4.21 -18.17 -6.63
N SER A 145 -3.97 -17.80 -7.89
CA SER A 145 -3.95 -18.72 -9.01
C SER A 145 -2.52 -18.88 -9.52
N GLU A 146 -2.15 -20.11 -9.85
CA GLU A 146 -0.91 -20.40 -10.54
C GLU A 146 -1.21 -20.36 -12.05
N PRO A 147 -0.57 -19.48 -12.84
CA PRO A 147 -0.59 -19.63 -14.28
C PRO A 147 0.01 -20.99 -14.66
N PRO A 148 -0.45 -21.62 -15.75
CA PRO A 148 -0.14 -23.02 -16.06
C PRO A 148 1.28 -23.21 -16.63
N SER A 149 2.30 -22.53 -16.09
CA SER A 149 3.69 -22.70 -16.50
C SER A 149 4.30 -23.92 -15.78
N LYS A 150 4.55 -25.00 -16.53
CA LYS A 150 5.25 -26.22 -16.08
C LYS A 150 6.77 -26.18 -16.29
N ARG A 151 7.41 -25.00 -16.29
CA ARG A 151 8.87 -24.89 -16.40
C ARG A 151 9.52 -24.80 -15.03
N ASN A 152 9.68 -25.97 -14.41
CA ASN A 152 10.27 -26.15 -13.08
C ASN A 152 11.80 -25.97 -13.02
N THR A 153 12.41 -25.03 -13.75
CA THR A 153 13.89 -25.07 -13.88
C THR A 153 14.65 -23.75 -13.79
N THR A 154 14.02 -22.58 -13.88
CA THR A 154 14.78 -21.31 -13.90
C THR A 154 14.06 -20.18 -13.19
N ALA A 155 14.80 -19.42 -12.39
CA ALA A 155 14.28 -18.30 -11.62
C ALA A 155 13.64 -17.22 -12.50
N VAL A 156 12.52 -16.67 -12.03
CA VAL A 156 11.88 -15.52 -12.67
C VAL A 156 12.73 -14.27 -12.40
N ALA A 157 13.23 -13.63 -13.45
CA ALA A 157 14.01 -12.40 -13.36
C ALA A 157 13.12 -11.16 -13.28
N ALA A 158 12.04 -11.14 -14.07
CA ALA A 158 11.20 -9.97 -14.27
C ALA A 158 9.75 -10.35 -14.55
N LEU A 159 8.83 -9.50 -14.10
CA LEU A 159 7.40 -9.63 -14.33
C LEU A 159 6.80 -8.30 -14.76
N ALA A 160 5.81 -8.35 -15.65
CA ALA A 160 5.01 -7.19 -16.02
C ALA A 160 3.57 -7.59 -16.30
N LEU A 161 2.61 -6.89 -15.70
CA LEU A 161 1.19 -7.00 -16.02
C LEU A 161 0.82 -5.94 -17.07
N SER A 162 -0.02 -6.33 -18.04
CA SER A 162 -0.56 -5.39 -19.02
C SER A 162 -1.48 -4.37 -18.37
N ARG A 163 -1.69 -3.22 -19.04
CA ARG A 163 -2.54 -2.14 -18.50
C ARG A 163 -3.98 -2.55 -18.22
N ASP A 164 -4.53 -3.39 -19.09
CA ASP A 164 -5.86 -3.97 -18.97
C ASP A 164 -5.91 -5.20 -18.06
N CYS A 165 -4.78 -5.55 -17.41
CA CYS A 165 -4.65 -6.68 -16.48
C CYS A 165 -4.99 -8.06 -17.08
N SER A 166 -5.04 -8.15 -18.41
CA SER A 166 -5.40 -9.36 -19.15
C SER A 166 -4.21 -10.25 -19.46
N ARG A 167 -2.99 -9.70 -19.47
CA ARG A 167 -1.76 -10.40 -19.83
C ARG A 167 -0.67 -10.25 -18.77
N LEU A 168 0.16 -11.28 -18.64
CA LEU A 168 1.35 -11.32 -17.80
C LEU A 168 2.57 -11.69 -18.65
N ALA A 169 3.55 -10.80 -18.71
CA ALA A 169 4.85 -11.08 -19.28
C ALA A 169 5.83 -11.50 -18.18
N CYS A 170 6.60 -12.55 -18.44
CA CYS A 170 7.60 -13.10 -17.55
C CYS A 170 8.93 -13.25 -18.29
N GLY A 171 10.01 -12.77 -17.68
CA GLY A 171 11.38 -13.02 -18.12
C GLY A 171 12.11 -13.91 -17.13
N PHE A 172 12.79 -14.94 -17.63
CA PHE A 172 13.55 -15.90 -16.84
C PHE A 172 15.05 -15.63 -16.91
N TRP A 173 15.80 -16.16 -15.93
CA TRP A 173 17.27 -16.02 -15.88
C TRP A 173 17.99 -16.69 -17.05
N ASP A 174 17.39 -17.66 -17.73
CA ASP A 174 17.95 -18.30 -18.93
C ASP A 174 17.71 -17.51 -20.23
N GLY A 175 17.16 -16.30 -20.12
CA GLY A 175 16.86 -15.43 -21.25
C GLY A 175 15.52 -15.72 -21.93
N THR A 176 14.77 -16.72 -21.47
CA THR A 176 13.44 -17.00 -22.03
C THR A 176 12.43 -15.96 -21.58
N VAL A 177 11.47 -15.66 -22.45
CA VAL A 177 10.33 -14.78 -22.15
C VAL A 177 9.03 -15.52 -22.46
N GLU A 178 8.11 -15.53 -21.51
CA GLU A 178 6.78 -16.10 -21.66
C GLU A 178 5.72 -15.00 -21.50
N LEU A 179 4.66 -15.07 -22.32
CA LEU A 179 3.51 -14.17 -22.25
C LEU A 179 2.25 -15.01 -22.08
N TRP A 180 1.50 -14.71 -21.04
CA TRP A 180 0.22 -15.33 -20.69
C TRP A 180 -0.91 -14.31 -20.84
#